data_AF-W1XUY0-F1
#
_entry.id   AF-W1XUY0-F1
#
_cell.length_a   1.000
_cell.length_b   1.000
_cell.length_c   1.000
_cell.angle_alpha   90.00
_cell.angle_beta   90.00
_cell.angle_gamma   90.00
#
_symmetry.space_group_name_H-M   'P 1'
#
loop_
_entity.id
_entity.type
_entity.pdbx_description
1 polymer ?
#
loop_
_entity_poly.entity_id
_entity_poly.type
_entity_poly.pdbx_seq_one_letter_code
_entity_poly.pdbx_strand_id
1 'polypeptide(L)'
;KLHYIKQLLSNRMMLGVFFGQYFINTITWFFLTWFPIYLVQEKGMSILKVGLVASIPALCGFAGGVLGGVFSDYLIKRGLSLTLAR
;
A
#
# COMPACT_ATOMS: atom_id res chain seq x y z
N LYS A 1 -29.76 -6.42 7.43
CA LYS A 1 -28.27 -6.47 7.53
C LYS A 1 -27.59 -6.74 6.17
N LEU A 2 -28.01 -7.71 5.34
CA LEU A 2 -27.39 -7.97 4.02
C LEU A 2 -27.49 -6.84 2.99
N HIS A 3 -28.51 -5.98 3.07
CA HIS A 3 -28.71 -4.89 2.10
C HIS A 3 -27.54 -3.88 2.11
N TYR A 4 -27.04 -3.53 3.29
CA TYR A 4 -25.89 -2.63 3.45
C TYR A 4 -24.60 -3.23 2.87
N ILE A 5 -24.41 -4.56 3.00
CA ILE A 5 -23.24 -5.26 2.44
C ILE A 5 -23.27 -5.23 0.91
N LYS A 6 -24.43 -5.46 0.30
CA LYS A 6 -24.60 -5.32 -1.17
C LYS A 6 -24.34 -3.89 -1.64
N GLN A 7 -24.76 -2.89 -0.88
CA GLN A 7 -24.57 -1.48 -1.21
C GLN A 7 -23.10 -1.05 -1.11
N LEU A 8 -22.37 -1.58 -0.11
CA LEU A 8 -20.91 -1.42 0.01
C LEU A 8 -20.15 -2.05 -1.16
N LEU A 9 -20.52 -3.28 -1.55
CA LEU A 9 -19.89 -4.00 -2.66
C LEU A 9 -20.27 -3.45 -4.05
N SER A 10 -21.32 -2.64 -4.16
CA SER A 10 -21.70 -2.00 -5.42
C SER A 10 -21.00 -0.66 -5.64
N ASN A 11 -20.45 -0.05 -4.58
CA ASN A 11 -19.78 1.23 -4.68
C ASN A 11 -18.32 1.05 -5.14
N ARG A 12 -18.03 1.49 -6.37
CA ARG A 12 -16.72 1.39 -7.03
C ARG A 12 -15.59 2.05 -6.22
N MET A 13 -15.88 3.11 -5.46
CA MET A 13 -14.92 3.78 -4.59
C MET A 13 -14.52 2.89 -3.40
N MET A 14 -15.49 2.27 -2.72
CA MET A 14 -15.21 1.40 -1.58
C MET A 14 -14.46 0.13 -1.99
N LEU A 15 -14.83 -0.46 -3.13
CA LEU A 15 -14.08 -1.58 -3.71
C LEU A 15 -12.62 -1.19 -3.97
N GLY A 16 -12.37 -0.02 -4.57
CA GLY A 16 -11.02 0.48 -4.81
C GLY A 16 -10.19 0.59 -3.53
N VAL A 17 -10.77 1.15 -2.46
CA VAL A 17 -10.11 1.26 -1.15
C VAL A 17 -9.81 -0.12 -0.55
N PHE A 18 -10.77 -1.05 -0.60
CA PHE A 18 -10.56 -2.41 -0.06
C PHE A 18 -9.46 -3.16 -0.82
N PHE A 19 -9.44 -3.08 -2.15
CA PHE A 19 -8.37 -3.67 -2.94
C PHE A 19 -7.02 -3.04 -2.63
N GLY A 20 -6.94 -1.70 -2.59
CA GLY A 20 -5.71 -1.00 -2.22
C GLY A 20 -5.19 -1.42 -0.84
N GLN A 21 -6.08 -1.46 0.14
CA GLN A 21 -5.74 -1.86 1.51
C GLN A 21 -5.33 -3.33 1.62
N TYR A 22 -5.95 -4.22 0.82
CA TYR A 22 -5.56 -5.63 0.74
C TYR A 22 -4.12 -5.78 0.23
N PHE A 23 -3.80 -5.16 -0.91
CA PHE A 23 -2.45 -5.23 -1.47
C PHE A 23 -1.40 -4.62 -0.52
N ILE A 24 -1.71 -3.48 0.11
CA ILE A 24 -0.82 -2.86 1.10
C ILE A 24 -0.58 -3.81 2.27
N ASN A 25 -1.62 -4.43 2.82
CA ASN A 25 -1.47 -5.38 3.93
C ASN A 25 -0.67 -6.61 3.54
N THR A 26 -0.97 -7.21 2.38
CA THR A 26 -0.24 -8.38 1.87
C THR A 26 1.24 -8.08 1.71
N ILE A 27 1.60 -6.97 1.06
CA ILE A 27 3.00 -6.56 0.88
C ILE A 27 3.65 -6.27 2.23
N THR A 28 2.97 -5.53 3.12
CA THR A 28 3.52 -5.21 4.45
C THR A 28 3.84 -6.47 5.24
N TRP A 29 2.91 -7.41 5.33
CA TRP A 29 3.13 -8.67 6.04
C TRP A 29 4.20 -9.55 5.39
N PHE A 30 4.23 -9.59 4.05
CA PHE A 30 5.25 -10.31 3.30
C PHE A 30 6.66 -9.80 3.62
N PHE A 31 6.87 -8.48 3.59
CA PHE A 31 8.17 -7.88 3.86
C PHE A 31 8.55 -7.86 5.35
N LEU A 32 7.58 -7.91 6.26
CA LEU A 32 7.83 -7.89 7.69
C LEU A 32 8.22 -9.27 8.25
N THR A 33 7.55 -10.33 7.77
CA THR A 33 7.71 -11.68 8.32
C THR A 33 8.53 -12.58 7.42
N TRP A 34 8.01 -12.88 6.23
CA TRP A 34 8.54 -13.93 5.37
C TRP A 34 9.83 -13.54 4.67
N PHE A 35 9.89 -12.35 4.10
CA PHE A 35 11.02 -11.91 3.29
C PHE A 35 12.36 -11.83 4.05
N PRO A 36 12.45 -11.21 5.25
CA PRO A 36 13.71 -11.15 5.98
C PRO A 36 14.16 -12.54 6.43
N ILE A 37 13.24 -13.40 6.87
CA ILE A 37 13.55 -14.78 7.27
C ILE A 37 14.09 -15.57 6.08
N TYR A 38 13.46 -15.46 4.91
CA TYR A 38 13.92 -16.10 3.67
C TYR A 38 15.33 -15.65 3.30
N LEU A 39 15.63 -14.34 3.38
CA LEU A 39 16.96 -13.81 3.06
C LEU A 39 18.05 -14.23 4.05
N VAL A 40 17.70 -14.43 5.32
CA VAL A 40 18.64 -14.93 6.34
C VAL A 40 18.91 -16.42 6.13
N GLN A 41 17.86 -17.23 6.01
CA GLN A 41 17.95 -18.69 6.04
C GLN A 41 18.42 -19.30 4.71
N GLU A 42 17.88 -18.85 3.58
CA GLU A 42 18.15 -19.46 2.25
C GLU A 42 19.35 -18.83 1.55
N LYS A 43 19.58 -17.53 1.79
CA LYS A 43 20.67 -16.78 1.17
C LYS A 43 21.89 -16.60 2.08
N GLY A 44 21.82 -17.03 3.34
CA GLY A 44 22.90 -16.90 4.32
C GLY A 44 23.37 -15.46 4.53
N MET A 45 22.53 -14.46 4.24
CA MET A 45 22.94 -13.06 4.31
C MET A 45 23.07 -12.58 5.76
N SER A 46 24.14 -11.83 6.04
CA SER A 46 24.34 -11.18 7.34
C SER A 46 23.18 -10.22 7.67
N ILE A 47 22.84 -10.14 8.96
CA ILE A 47 21.79 -9.26 9.53
C ILE A 47 21.86 -7.83 8.97
N LEU A 48 23.05 -7.30 8.68
CA LEU A 48 23.24 -5.94 8.16
C LEU A 48 22.60 -5.76 6.78
N LYS A 49 22.74 -6.73 5.86
CA LYS A 49 22.09 -6.65 4.54
C LYS A 49 20.57 -6.81 4.65
N VAL A 50 20.13 -7.64 5.59
CA VAL A 50 18.69 -7.88 5.83
C VAL A 50 18.01 -6.62 6.37
N GLY A 51 18.63 -5.88 7.29
CA GLY A 51 18.13 -4.60 7.77
C GLY A 51 18.04 -3.54 6.66
N LEU A 52 19.04 -3.49 5.78
CA LEU A 52 19.05 -2.56 4.65
C LEU A 52 17.92 -2.88 3.64
N VAL A 53 17.69 -4.17 3.39
CA VAL A 53 16.61 -4.65 2.53
C VAL A 53 15.23 -4.48 3.17
N ALA A 54 15.10 -4.67 4.48
CA ALA A 54 13.87 -4.40 5.24
C ALA A 54 13.52 -2.90 5.32
N SER A 55 14.47 -2.01 5.01
CA SER A 55 14.24 -0.55 4.95
C SER A 55 13.64 -0.11 3.61
N ILE A 56 13.74 -0.91 2.56
CA ILE A 56 13.22 -0.61 1.21
C ILE A 56 11.71 -0.34 1.22
N PRO A 57 10.85 -1.16 1.87
CA PRO A 57 9.43 -0.93 1.92
C PRO A 57 9.07 0.39 2.61
N ALA A 58 9.80 0.78 3.65
CA ALA A 58 9.59 2.06 4.34
C ALA A 58 9.90 3.25 3.42
N LEU A 59 11.00 3.19 2.66
CA LEU A 59 11.36 4.17 1.65
C LEU A 59 10.33 4.24 0.51
N CYS A 60 9.90 3.09 -0.01
CA CYS A 60 8.86 3.02 -1.03
C CYS A 60 7.51 3.54 -0.52
N GLY A 61 7.15 3.25 0.74
CA GLY A 61 5.94 3.76 1.38
C GLY A 61 5.97 5.27 1.55
N PHE A 62 7.12 5.82 1.96
CA PHE A 62 7.32 7.26 2.06
C PHE A 62 7.23 7.93 0.68
N ALA A 63 7.97 7.45 -0.31
CA ALA A 63 7.94 7.97 -1.67
C ALA A 63 6.55 7.84 -2.30
N GLY A 64 5.87 6.70 -2.12
CA GLY A 64 4.52 6.46 -2.59
C GLY A 64 3.49 7.36 -1.93
N GLY A 65 3.64 7.64 -0.62
CA GLY A 65 2.79 8.60 0.10
C GLY A 65 2.96 10.02 -0.41
N VAL A 66 4.21 10.46 -0.62
CA VAL A 66 4.50 11.79 -1.18
C VAL A 66 3.98 11.91 -2.62
N LEU A 67 4.23 10.93 -3.47
CA LEU A 67 3.74 10.92 -4.85
C LEU A 67 2.21 10.82 -4.91
N GLY A 68 1.58 10.04 -4.04
CA GLY A 68 0.13 9.95 -3.94
C GLY A 68 -0.51 11.28 -3.50
N GLY A 69 0.11 11.97 -2.54
CA GLY A 69 -0.31 13.32 -2.14
C GLY A 69 -0.14 14.35 -3.25
N VAL A 70 1.01 14.36 -3.92
CA VAL A 70 1.27 15.27 -5.05
C VAL A 70 0.34 14.97 -6.24
N PHE A 71 0.04 13.69 -6.50
CA PHE A 71 -0.89 13.28 -7.53
C PHE A 71 -2.33 13.68 -7.18
N SER A 72 -2.75 13.53 -5.92
CA SER A 72 -4.03 14.04 -5.42
C SER A 72 -4.14 15.55 -5.61
N ASP A 73 -3.12 16.30 -5.20
CA ASP A 73 -3.07 17.77 -5.37
C ASP A 73 -3.03 18.19 -6.85
N TYR A 74 -2.40 17.40 -7.72
CA TYR A 74 -2.38 17.62 -9.17
C TYR A 74 -3.77 17.41 -9.80
N LEU A 75 -4.53 16.38 -9.36
CA LEU A 75 -5.91 16.18 -9.82
C LEU A 75 -6.84 17.31 -9.36
N ILE A 76 -6.67 17.84 -8.15
CA ILE A 76 -7.44 18.99 -7.64
C ILE A 76 -7.17 20.24 -8.49
N LYS A 77 -5.89 20.51 -8.81
CA LYS A 77 -5.50 21.67 -9.63
C LYS A 77 -6.02 21.60 -11.07
N ARG A 78 -6.38 20.42 -11.58
CA ARG A 78 -6.97 20.23 -12.92
C ARG A 78 -8.50 20.39 -12.97
N GLY A 79 -9.16 20.71 -11.85
CA GLY A 79 -10.59 21.04 -11.81
C GLY A 79 -11.53 19.82 -11.68
N LEU A 80 -11.00 18.64 -11.34
CA LEU A 80 -11.82 17.48 -11.00
C LEU A 80 -12.35 17.62 -9.57
N SER A 81 -13.63 17.30 -9.37
CA SER A 81 -14.36 17.52 -8.12
C SER A 81 -13.66 16.86 -6.91
N LEU A 82 -13.78 17.48 -5.74
CA LEU A 82 -13.18 17.07 -4.45
C LEU A 82 -13.39 15.58 -4.10
N THR A 83 -14.40 14.94 -4.67
CA THR A 83 -14.76 13.52 -4.50
C THR A 83 -13.89 12.55 -5.30
N LEU A 84 -13.19 13.02 -6.33
CA LEU A 84 -12.30 12.21 -7.19
C LEU A 84 -10.82 12.37 -6.82
N ALA A 85 -10.51 13.43 -6.08
CA ALA A 85 -9.16 13.74 -5.60
C ALA A 85 -8.80 13.06 -4.27
N ARG A 86 -9.79 12.62 -3.49
CA ARG A 86 -9.62 11.87 -2.23
C ARG A 86 -9.95 10.40 -2.44
#